data_AF-A0A966G203-F1
#
_entry.id   AF-A0A966G203-F1
#
_cell.length_a   1.000
_cell.length_b   1.000
_cell.length_c   1.000
_cell.angle_alpha   90.00
_cell.angle_beta   90.00
_cell.angle_gamma   90.00
#
_symmetry.space_group_name_H-M   'P 1'
#
loop_
_entity.id
_entity.type
_entity.pdbx_description
1 polymer ?
#
loop_
_entity_poly.entity_id
_entity_poly.type
_entity_poly.pdbx_seq_one_letter_code
_entity_poly.pdbx_strand_id
1 'polypeptide(L)' 'MNYRIDRRTYAETYGPTIGDKVRLADTELFIEVEKDFTTYGDEVKFGGGKVIRDGMGQSPIS' A
#
# COMPACT_ATOMS: atom_id res chain seq x y z
N MET A 1 20.41 -1.92 -5.45
CA MET A 1 20.33 -0.44 -5.43
C MET A 1 19.11 -0.10 -4.58
N ASN A 2 19.26 0.66 -3.49
CA ASN A 2 18.12 0.96 -2.62
C ASN A 2 17.31 2.11 -3.21
N TYR A 3 16.05 1.85 -3.54
CA TYR A 3 15.09 2.89 -3.88
C TYR A 3 14.37 3.34 -2.60
N ARG A 4 14.27 4.65 -2.37
CA ARG A 4 13.56 5.21 -1.23
C ARG A 4 12.36 5.99 -1.73
N ILE A 5 11.23 5.79 -1.09
CA ILE A 5 10.01 6.54 -1.32
C ILE A 5 9.68 7.34 -0.05
N ASP A 6 9.24 8.57 -0.24
CA ASP A 6 8.74 9.38 0.86
C ASP A 6 7.43 8.78 1.42
N ARG A 7 7.23 8.89 2.73
CA ARG A 7 6.12 8.25 3.44
C ARG A 7 4.75 8.80 3.02
N ARG A 8 4.65 10.10 2.72
CA ARG A 8 3.42 10.70 2.20
C ARG A 8 3.12 10.20 0.79
N THR A 9 4.14 10.12 -0.07
CA THR A 9 3.98 9.59 -1.44
C THR A 9 3.56 8.13 -1.43
N TYR A 10 4.11 7.34 -0.50
CA TYR A 10 3.69 5.96 -0.27
C TYR A 10 2.21 5.88 0.13
N ALA A 11 1.80 6.65 1.14
CA ALA A 11 0.42 6.68 1.63
C ALA A 11 -0.59 7.12 0.56
N GLU A 12 -0.22 8.08 -0.29
CA GLU A 12 -1.04 8.50 -1.44
C GLU A 12 -1.16 7.42 -2.52
N THR A 13 -0.19 6.51 -2.62
CA THR A 13 -0.13 5.48 -3.67
C THR A 13 -0.76 4.16 -3.26
N TYR A 14 -0.51 3.72 -2.03
CA TYR A 14 -0.84 2.38 -1.50
C TYR A 14 -1.70 2.42 -0.23
N GLY A 15 -1.86 3.60 0.37
CA GLY A 15 -2.51 3.75 1.67
C GLY A 15 -1.51 3.79 2.84
N PRO A 16 -2.00 4.15 4.04
CA PRO A 16 -1.18 4.23 5.25
C PRO A 16 -0.58 2.87 5.65
N THR A 17 0.60 2.88 6.26
CA THR A 17 1.29 1.70 6.78
C THR A 17 1.64 1.88 8.28
N ILE A 18 2.33 0.92 8.89
CA ILE A 18 2.56 0.82 10.35
C ILE A 18 3.00 2.16 10.96
N GLY A 19 2.26 2.61 11.98
CA GLY A 19 2.50 3.86 12.71
C GLY A 19 1.84 5.10 12.09
N ASP A 20 1.29 5.01 10.88
CA ASP A 20 0.44 6.07 10.34
C ASP A 20 -0.90 6.13 11.08
N LYS A 21 -1.43 7.36 11.20
CA LYS A 21 -2.72 7.60 11.84
C LYS A 21 -3.72 8.15 10.84
N VAL A 22 -4.95 7.64 10.91
CA VAL A 22 -6.07 8.10 10.09
C VAL A 22 -7.15 8.65 11.00
N ARG A 23 -7.62 9.86 10.70
CA ARG A 23 -8.79 10.46 11.33
C ARG A 23 -10.06 9.79 10.78
N LEU A 24 -10.95 9.34 11.66
CA LEU A 24 -12.22 8.76 11.24
C LEU A 24 -13.20 9.86 10.86
N ALA A 25 -13.26 10.15 9.56
CA ALA A 25 -14.10 11.20 8.98
C ALA A 25 -13.90 12.57 9.68
N ASP A 26 -14.97 13.24 10.04
CA ASP A 26 -15.00 14.54 10.72
C ASP A 26 -14.96 14.43 12.26
N THR A 27 -14.82 13.22 12.81
CA THR A 27 -14.71 13.00 14.26
C THR A 27 -13.31 13.32 14.81
N GLU A 28 -13.15 13.42 16.13
CA GLU A 28 -11.83 13.55 16.79
C GLU A 28 -11.19 12.17 17.12
N LEU A 29 -11.63 11.10 16.43
CA LEU A 29 -11.07 9.76 16.61
C LEU A 29 -9.94 9.52 15.61
N PHE A 30 -8.78 9.09 16.10
CA PHE A 30 -7.61 8.71 15.31
C PHE A 30 -7.29 7.23 15.56
N ILE A 31 -7.19 6.46 14.48
CA ILE A 31 -6.74 5.06 14.52
C ILE A 31 -5.32 4.96 13.98
N GLU A 32 -4.52 4.06 14.54
CA GLU A 32 -3.14 3.80 14.11
C GLU A 32 -3.05 2.44 13.43
N VAL A 33 -2.29 2.34 12.34
CA VAL A 33 -2.01 1.05 11.70
C VAL A 33 -1.02 0.28 12.58
N GLU A 34 -1.48 -0.82 13.17
CA GLU A 34 -0.67 -1.60 14.12
C GLU A 34 0.24 -2.62 13.42
N LYS A 35 -0.20 -3.18 12.29
CA LYS A 35 0.52 -4.18 11.52
C LYS A 35 0.24 -4.01 10.04
N ASP A 36 1.27 -4.22 9.25
CA ASP A 36 1.22 -4.31 7.79
C ASP A 36 1.87 -5.64 7.40
N PHE A 37 1.19 -6.39 6.53
CA PHE A 37 1.63 -7.69 6.04
C PHE A 37 2.22 -7.60 4.62
N THR A 38 2.34 -6.40 4.07
CA THR A 38 2.98 -6.17 2.77
C THR A 38 4.50 -6.37 2.88
N THR A 39 5.12 -6.69 1.75
CA THR A 39 6.56 -6.50 1.54
C THR A 39 6.74 -5.23 0.73
N TYR A 40 7.46 -4.24 1.26
CA TYR A 40 7.56 -2.93 0.61
C TYR A 40 8.25 -3.02 -0.76
N GLY A 41 7.54 -2.60 -1.81
CA GLY A 41 7.93 -2.75 -3.21
C GLY A 41 7.16 -3.83 -3.98
N ASP A 42 6.47 -4.74 -3.27
CA ASP A 42 5.64 -5.81 -3.86
C ASP A 42 4.13 -5.56 -3.63
N GLU A 43 3.73 -4.30 -3.45
CA GLU A 43 2.33 -3.94 -3.23
C GLU A 43 1.46 -4.30 -4.45
N VAL A 44 0.30 -4.89 -4.18
CA VAL A 44 -0.61 -5.33 -5.23
C VAL A 44 -1.47 -4.15 -5.68
N LYS A 45 -1.27 -3.70 -6.93
CA LYS A 45 -2.05 -2.62 -7.54
C LYS A 45 -2.64 -3.02 -8.89
N PHE A 46 -3.93 -2.81 -9.04
CA PHE A 46 -4.65 -2.98 -10.31
C PHE A 46 -4.57 -1.72 -11.18
N GLY A 47 -4.62 -1.90 -12.51
CA GLY A 47 -4.68 -0.81 -13.49
C GLY A 47 -3.74 -1.04 -14.68
N GLY A 48 -3.88 -0.21 -15.72
CA GLY A 48 -3.06 -0.29 -16.92
C GLY A 48 -1.57 -0.14 -16.59
N GLY A 49 -0.77 -1.15 -16.93
CA GLY A 49 0.68 -1.17 -16.67
C GLY A 49 1.06 -1.34 -15.20
N LYS A 50 0.15 -1.81 -14.34
CA LYS A 50 0.39 -2.05 -12.90
C LYS A 50 0.66 -3.53 -12.60
N VAL A 51 0.68 -3.89 -11.32
CA VAL A 51 1.16 -5.17 -10.80
C VAL A 51 0.22 -6.33 -11.11
N ILE A 52 -1.10 -6.14 -11.00
CA ILE A 52 -2.08 -7.18 -11.31
C ILE A 52 -2.25 -7.30 -12.83
N ARG A 53 -1.46 -8.20 -13.42
CA ARG A 53 -1.49 -8.59 -14.84
C ARG A 53 -0.87 -9.98 -14.98
N ASP A 54 -1.20 -10.63 -16.08
CA ASP A 54 -0.72 -11.99 -16.38
C ASP A 54 0.81 -12.11 -16.28
N GLY A 55 1.27 -13.17 -15.63
CA GLY A 55 2.69 -13.44 -15.36
C GLY A 55 3.37 -12.53 -14.33
N MET A 56 2.61 -11.67 -13.63
CA MET A 56 3.11 -10.80 -12.54
C MET A 56 2.34 -11.09 -11.23
N GLY A 57 1.57 -10.14 -10.71
CA GLY A 57 0.77 -10.31 -9.49
C GLY A 57 -0.47 -11.18 -9.66
N GLN A 58 -0.80 -11.61 -10.88
CA GLN A 58 -1.86 -12.57 -11.16
C GLN A 58 -1.25 -13.92 -11.52
N SER A 59 -1.56 -14.95 -10.73
CA SER A 59 -1.20 -16.33 -11.05
C SER A 59 -1.86 -16.76 -12.37
N PRO A 60 -1.12 -17.35 -13.32
CA PRO A 60 -1.69 -17.87 -14.56
C PRO A 60 -2.42 -19.21 -14.35
N ILE A 61 -2.31 -19.80 -13.16
CA ILE A 61 -2.88 -21.11 -12.81
C ILE A 61 -3.87 -20.92 -11.65
N SER A 62 -5.01 -21.60 -11.73
CA SER A 62 -6.08 -21.63 -10.70
C SER A 62 -5.83 -22.69 -9.65
#